data_AF-A0AA35CKJ3-F1
#
_entry.id   AF-A0AA35CKJ3-F1
#
_cell.length_a   1.000
_cell.length_b   1.000
_cell.length_c   1.000
_cell.angle_alpha   90.00
_cell.angle_beta   90.00
_cell.angle_gamma   90.00
#
_symmetry.space_group_name_H-M   'P 1'
#
loop_
_entity.id
_entity.type
_entity.pdbx_description
1 polymer ?
#
loop_
_entity_poly.entity_id
_entity_poly.type
_entity_poly.pdbx_seq_one_letter_code
_entity_poly.pdbx_strand_id
1 'polypeptide(L)'
;MGAGTGGTCGKFPGGIKMKGVTGTASVDLGYGAIVGVLVVINALGDAVNPATDDLSATHSGYHLVRHVPQVGPRTWPPEAAGVSKMVEPGANTTVACVATNLHLHKTRLRKLASLATPA
;
A
#
# COMPACT_ATOMS: atom_id res chain seq x y z
N MET A 1 6.16 9.64 10.93
CA MET A 1 5.54 9.97 12.23
C MET A 1 4.72 8.79 12.71
N GLY A 2 4.66 8.54 14.03
CA GLY A 2 3.89 7.45 14.62
C GLY A 2 4.24 6.06 14.07
N ALA A 3 3.24 5.20 13.88
CA ALA A 3 3.41 3.83 13.39
C ALA A 3 4.11 3.76 12.01
N GLY A 4 4.04 4.81 11.18
CA GLY A 4 4.71 4.87 9.88
C GLY A 4 6.21 5.17 9.94
N THR A 5 6.77 5.51 11.11
CA THR A 5 8.20 5.84 11.24
C THR A 5 9.09 4.66 10.83
N GLY A 6 8.72 3.41 11.15
CA GLY A 6 9.43 2.20 10.70
C GLY A 6 8.93 1.61 9.38
N GLY A 7 7.84 2.12 8.82
CA GLY A 7 7.24 1.58 7.61
C GLY A 7 8.19 1.66 6.40
N THR A 8 8.18 0.62 5.57
CA THR A 8 8.93 0.52 4.30
C THR A 8 8.13 -0.23 3.24
N CYS A 9 8.38 0.01 1.95
CA CYS A 9 7.78 -0.70 0.81
C CYS A 9 8.85 -1.12 -0.21
N GLY A 10 8.47 -1.88 -1.24
CA GLY A 10 9.39 -2.35 -2.28
C GLY A 10 10.42 -3.37 -1.77
N LYS A 11 10.00 -4.22 -0.81
CA LYS A 11 10.84 -5.20 -0.11
C LYS A 11 10.93 -6.55 -0.84
N PHE A 12 10.30 -6.68 -2.00
CA PHE A 12 10.48 -7.84 -2.86
C PHE A 12 11.89 -7.81 -3.45
N PRO A 13 12.51 -8.97 -3.71
CA PRO A 13 13.85 -8.96 -4.28
C PRO A 13 13.81 -8.28 -5.67
N GLY A 14 14.88 -7.62 -6.09
CA GLY A 14 14.87 -6.78 -7.31
C GLY A 14 14.01 -5.50 -7.22
N GLY A 15 13.25 -5.30 -6.14
CA GLY A 15 12.57 -4.06 -5.81
C GLY A 15 13.49 -3.06 -5.12
N ILE A 16 13.04 -1.80 -5.07
CA ILE A 16 13.77 -0.73 -4.40
C ILE A 16 13.09 -0.46 -3.06
N LYS A 17 13.82 -0.71 -1.97
CA LYS A 17 13.31 -0.47 -0.63
C LYS A 17 13.17 1.04 -0.39
N MET A 18 11.94 1.50 -0.29
CA MET A 18 11.63 2.91 -0.05
C MET A 18 11.09 3.11 1.36
N LYS A 19 11.21 4.35 1.85
CA LYS A 19 10.60 4.76 3.10
C LYS A 19 9.08 4.68 2.96
N GLY A 20 8.46 3.82 3.76
CA GLY A 20 7.01 3.76 3.92
C GLY A 20 6.55 4.95 4.74
N VAL A 21 5.38 5.47 4.42
CA VAL A 21 4.87 6.73 4.97
C VAL A 21 3.47 6.50 5.54
N THR A 22 3.07 7.39 6.45
CA THR A 22 1.68 7.52 6.86
C THR A 22 0.97 8.45 5.89
N GLY A 23 -0.08 7.99 5.24
CA GLY A 23 -0.89 8.79 4.31
C GLY A 23 -2.27 9.06 4.87
N THR A 24 -2.83 10.23 4.54
CA THR A 24 -4.23 10.57 4.82
C THR A 24 -4.90 11.13 3.59
N ALA A 25 -6.18 10.84 3.41
CA ALA A 25 -7.01 11.49 2.41
C ALA A 25 -8.44 11.61 2.95
N SER A 26 -9.20 12.55 2.42
CA SER A 26 -10.63 12.69 2.72
C SER A 26 -11.38 13.18 1.51
N VAL A 27 -12.65 12.78 1.41
CA VAL A 27 -13.57 13.20 0.37
C VAL A 27 -14.89 13.62 1.02
N ASP A 28 -15.42 14.75 0.55
CA ASP A 28 -16.81 15.17 0.81
C ASP A 28 -17.69 14.56 -0.27
N LEU A 29 -18.68 13.77 0.14
CA LEU A 29 -19.65 13.10 -0.74
C LEU A 29 -20.87 13.99 -1.04
N GLY A 30 -20.91 15.22 -0.51
CA GLY A 30 -22.04 16.12 -0.54
C GLY A 30 -23.00 15.90 0.63
N TYR A 31 -23.93 16.84 0.82
CA TYR A 31 -24.94 16.79 1.89
C TYR A 31 -24.36 16.65 3.30
N GLY A 32 -23.12 17.13 3.51
CA GLY A 32 -22.41 17.06 4.78
C GLY A 32 -21.82 15.69 5.11
N ALA A 33 -21.80 14.74 4.17
CA ALA A 33 -21.21 13.41 4.38
C ALA A 33 -19.72 13.41 4.04
N ILE A 34 -18.87 13.11 5.01
CA ILE A 34 -17.40 13.09 4.84
C ILE A 34 -16.90 11.66 5.08
N VAL A 35 -15.97 11.22 4.23
CA VAL A 35 -15.21 9.98 4.42
C VAL A 35 -13.73 10.32 4.44
N GLY A 36 -13.04 9.90 5.49
CA GLY A 36 -11.60 10.05 5.66
C GLY A 36 -10.91 8.69 5.76
N VAL A 37 -9.65 8.64 5.36
CA VAL A 37 -8.79 7.47 5.50
C VAL A 37 -7.43 7.88 6.07
N LEU A 38 -6.89 7.03 6.93
CA LEU A 38 -5.52 7.05 7.43
C LEU A 38 -4.88 5.70 7.10
N VAL A 39 -3.70 5.71 6.48
CA VAL A 39 -3.00 4.49 6.04
C VAL A 39 -1.56 4.53 6.54
N VAL A 40 -1.10 3.41 7.09
CA VAL A 40 0.30 3.17 7.45
C VAL A 40 0.85 2.07 6.55
N ILE A 41 1.88 2.40 5.76
CA ILE A 41 2.42 1.52 4.72
C ILE A 41 3.67 0.79 5.23
N ASN A 42 3.59 -0.53 5.32
CA ASN A 42 4.73 -1.43 5.49
C ASN A 42 4.65 -2.61 4.48
N ALA A 43 4.36 -2.32 3.22
CA ALA A 43 4.04 -3.31 2.18
C ALA A 43 5.25 -4.13 1.69
N LEU A 44 5.02 -5.37 1.24
CA LEU A 44 6.04 -6.14 0.51
C LEU A 44 6.24 -5.55 -0.90
N GLY A 45 5.13 -5.29 -1.60
CA GLY A 45 5.11 -4.70 -2.93
C GLY A 45 5.40 -3.19 -2.94
N ASP A 46 5.22 -2.58 -4.11
CA ASP A 46 5.38 -1.16 -4.32
C ASP A 46 4.02 -0.43 -4.46
N ALA A 47 4.02 0.89 -4.24
CA ALA A 47 2.85 1.73 -4.42
C ALA A 47 2.68 2.09 -5.90
N VAL A 48 1.51 1.79 -6.46
CA VAL A 48 1.14 2.07 -7.85
C VAL A 48 0.23 3.30 -7.89
N ASN A 49 0.46 4.22 -8.82
CA ASN A 49 -0.47 5.28 -9.13
C ASN A 49 -1.62 4.71 -9.97
N PRO A 50 -2.87 4.66 -9.47
CA PRO A 50 -3.98 4.04 -10.20
C PRO A 50 -4.37 4.80 -11.49
N ALA A 51 -3.97 6.06 -11.64
CA ALA A 51 -4.29 6.84 -12.84
C ALA A 51 -3.30 6.62 -13.99
N THR A 52 -2.04 6.32 -13.67
CA THR A 52 -0.98 6.15 -14.68
C THR A 52 -0.44 4.73 -14.75
N ASP A 53 -0.81 3.87 -13.80
CA ASP A 53 -0.25 2.53 -13.57
C ASP A 53 1.27 2.52 -13.28
N ASP A 54 1.83 3.70 -13.00
CA ASP A 54 3.25 3.84 -12.68
C ASP A 54 3.54 3.57 -11.21
N LEU A 55 4.73 3.07 -10.95
CA LEU A 55 5.22 2.92 -9.59
C LEU A 55 5.66 4.25 -8.98
N SER A 56 5.44 4.39 -7.68
CA SER A 56 5.95 5.51 -6.90
C SER A 56 7.49 5.54 -6.90
N ALA A 57 8.14 4.37 -6.99
CA ALA A 57 9.60 4.25 -7.12
C ALA A 57 10.14 4.91 -8.39
N THR A 58 9.36 4.86 -9.46
CA THR A 58 9.64 5.52 -10.73
C THR A 58 9.82 7.01 -10.41
N HIS A 59 8.79 7.70 -9.94
CA HIS A 59 8.79 9.16 -9.73
C HIS A 59 9.72 9.71 -8.61
N SER A 60 10.38 8.86 -7.82
CA SER A 60 11.22 9.27 -6.68
C SER A 60 12.71 9.41 -7.03
N GLY A 61 13.07 9.41 -8.32
CA GLY A 61 14.46 9.56 -8.78
C GLY A 61 15.26 8.26 -8.76
N TYR A 62 14.64 7.14 -8.35
CA TYR A 62 15.24 5.80 -8.38
C TYR A 62 15.18 5.14 -9.77
N HIS A 63 14.64 5.83 -10.79
CA HIS A 63 14.59 5.40 -12.20
C HIS A 63 15.95 4.93 -12.78
N LEU A 64 17.07 5.34 -12.19
CA LEU A 64 18.42 4.99 -12.65
C LEU A 64 18.86 3.60 -12.19
N VAL A 65 18.13 2.99 -11.25
CA VAL A 65 18.33 1.61 -10.82
C VAL A 65 17.30 0.78 -11.57
N ARG A 66 17.73 -0.36 -12.12
CA ARG A 66 16.94 -1.29 -12.93
C ARG A 66 15.75 -1.86 -12.13
N HIS A 67 14.75 -1.03 -11.88
CA HIS A 67 13.55 -1.37 -11.13
C HIS A 67 12.79 -2.38 -11.98
N VAL A 68 12.67 -3.62 -11.48
CA VAL A 68 11.82 -4.62 -12.12
C VAL A 68 10.40 -4.38 -11.59
N PRO A 69 9.48 -3.79 -12.39
CA PRO A 69 8.13 -3.52 -11.91
C PRO A 69 7.45 -4.84 -11.62
N GLN A 70 6.86 -4.98 -10.43
CA GLN A 70 5.99 -6.12 -10.14
C GLN A 70 4.57 -5.76 -10.56
N VAL A 71 4.32 -5.71 -11.86
CA VAL A 71 2.96 -5.56 -12.41
C VAL A 71 2.43 -6.97 -12.65
N GLY A 72 1.80 -7.57 -11.63
CA GLY A 72 1.09 -8.85 -11.76
C GLY A 72 1.53 -9.98 -10.81
N PRO A 73 0.81 -11.11 -10.83
CA PRO A 73 1.00 -12.19 -9.87
C PRO A 73 2.34 -12.92 -10.07
N ARG A 74 3.25 -12.77 -9.10
CA ARG A 74 4.38 -13.66 -8.76
C ARG A 74 5.24 -14.19 -9.92
N THR A 75 5.43 -13.48 -11.03
CA THR A 75 6.47 -13.86 -12.01
C THR A 75 7.83 -13.37 -11.54
N TRP A 76 8.39 -14.11 -10.59
CA TRP A 76 9.77 -13.96 -10.16
C TRP A 76 10.66 -14.73 -11.15
N PRO A 77 11.71 -14.13 -11.74
CA PRO A 77 12.66 -14.90 -12.53
C PRO A 77 13.29 -16.00 -11.65
N PRO A 78 13.36 -17.25 -12.12
CA PRO A 78 13.80 -18.39 -11.31
C PRO A 78 15.22 -18.22 -10.74
N GLU A 79 16.08 -17.44 -11.42
CA GLU A 79 17.44 -17.10 -10.96
C GLU A 79 17.47 -16.38 -9.62
N ALA A 80 16.38 -15.71 -9.28
CA ALA A 80 16.32 -14.90 -8.09
C ALA A 80 15.67 -15.68 -6.91
N ALA A 81 15.31 -16.96 -7.12
CA ALA A 81 14.82 -17.89 -6.10
C ALA A 81 15.88 -18.22 -5.02
N GLY A 82 17.15 -17.95 -5.29
CA GLY A 82 18.24 -18.03 -4.30
C GLY A 82 18.20 -16.95 -3.22
N VAL A 83 17.38 -15.91 -3.39
CA VAL A 83 17.19 -14.79 -2.43
C VAL A 83 16.00 -15.05 -1.47
N SER A 84 15.42 -16.26 -1.51
CA SER A 84 14.23 -16.69 -0.77
C SER A 84 14.30 -16.54 0.76
N LYS A 85 15.47 -16.23 1.32
CA LYS A 85 15.64 -15.97 2.76
C LYS A 85 15.20 -14.57 3.21
N MET A 86 14.85 -13.66 2.28
CA MET A 86 14.62 -12.24 2.60
C MET A 86 13.17 -11.84 2.90
N VAL A 87 12.17 -12.67 2.61
CA VAL A 87 10.76 -12.32 2.82
C VAL A 87 10.15 -13.22 3.88
N GLU A 88 10.20 -12.77 5.14
CA GLU A 88 9.50 -13.45 6.23
C GLU A 88 7.97 -13.25 6.07
N PRO A 89 7.18 -14.34 6.07
CA PRO A 89 5.73 -14.24 6.07
C PRO A 89 5.25 -13.40 7.26
N GLY A 90 4.35 -12.45 7.01
CA GLY A 90 3.79 -11.58 8.05
C GLY A 90 4.68 -10.41 8.50
N ALA A 91 5.91 -10.27 7.99
CA ALA A 91 6.78 -9.12 8.29
C ALA A 91 6.38 -7.83 7.56
N ASN A 92 5.41 -7.91 6.64
CA ASN A 92 4.95 -6.81 5.79
C ASN A 92 3.44 -6.68 5.90
N THR A 93 2.96 -5.47 6.19
CA THR A 93 1.53 -5.19 6.43
C THR A 93 1.20 -3.77 6.03
N THR A 94 0.02 -3.54 5.46
CA THR A 94 -0.56 -2.19 5.35
C THR A 94 -1.77 -2.14 6.28
N VAL A 95 -1.80 -1.15 7.17
CA VAL A 95 -2.91 -0.96 8.10
C VAL A 95 -3.62 0.33 7.74
N ALA A 96 -4.94 0.27 7.57
CA ALA A 96 -5.77 1.41 7.24
C ALA A 96 -6.95 1.55 8.20
N CYS A 97 -7.32 2.80 8.48
CA CYS A 97 -8.52 3.17 9.20
C CYS A 97 -9.37 4.06 8.28
N VAL A 98 -10.62 3.67 8.06
CA VAL A 98 -11.61 4.48 7.33
C VAL A 98 -12.64 5.00 8.33
N ALA A 99 -12.88 6.30 8.29
CA ALA A 99 -13.80 7.00 9.17
C ALA A 99 -14.84 7.79 8.37
N THR A 100 -16.05 7.91 8.89
CA THR A 100 -17.10 8.76 8.30
C THR A 100 -17.96 9.35 9.41
N ASN A 101 -18.53 10.52 9.17
CA ASN A 101 -19.51 11.14 10.08
C ASN A 101 -20.94 10.60 9.89
N LEU A 102 -21.16 9.70 8.93
CA LEU A 102 -22.45 9.05 8.72
C LEU A 102 -22.78 8.09 9.87
N HIS A 103 -24.02 8.14 10.36
CA HIS A 103 -24.55 7.17 11.32
C HIS A 103 -24.83 5.83 10.62
N LEU A 104 -23.88 4.90 10.75
CA LEU A 104 -23.97 3.57 10.15
C LEU A 104 -24.18 2.50 11.22
N HIS A 105 -25.18 1.64 11.00
CA HIS A 105 -25.36 0.45 11.85
C HIS A 105 -24.27 -0.61 11.56
N LYS A 106 -24.06 -1.54 12.50
CA LYS A 106 -22.99 -2.56 12.48
C LYS A 106 -22.83 -3.30 11.15
N THR A 107 -23.93 -3.66 10.49
CA THR A 107 -23.91 -4.36 9.20
C THR A 107 -23.36 -3.49 8.07
N ARG A 108 -23.74 -2.20 8.02
CA ARG A 108 -23.25 -1.25 7.02
C ARG A 108 -21.78 -0.90 7.26
N LEU A 109 -21.37 -0.73 8.52
CA LEU A 109 -19.95 -0.53 8.87
C LEU A 109 -19.09 -1.73 8.44
N ARG A 110 -19.56 -2.96 8.66
CA ARG A 110 -18.83 -4.17 8.24
C ARG A 110 -18.71 -4.27 6.71
N LYS A 111 -19.76 -3.87 5.98
CA LYS A 111 -19.70 -3.80 4.52
C LYS A 111 -18.72 -2.74 4.04
N LEU A 112 -18.73 -1.55 4.64
CA LEU A 112 -17.77 -0.49 4.35
C LEU A 112 -16.33 -0.95 4.58
N ALA A 113 -16.06 -1.59 5.72
CA ALA A 113 -14.74 -2.16 6.02
C ALA A 113 -14.32 -3.19 4.96
N SER A 114 -15.24 -4.08 4.53
CA SER A 114 -14.91 -5.08 3.50
C SER A 114 -14.65 -4.48 2.11
N LEU A 115 -15.23 -3.33 1.78
CA LEU A 115 -15.00 -2.63 0.51
C LEU A 115 -13.68 -1.85 0.51
N ALA A 116 -13.24 -1.41 1.69
CA ALA A 116 -11.99 -0.68 1.86
C ALA A 116 -10.75 -1.60 1.89
N THR A 117 -10.93 -2.88 2.17
CA THR A 117 -9.85 -3.87 2.08
C THR A 117 -9.64 -4.25 0.62
N PRO A 118 -8.44 -4.05 0.04
CA PRO A 118 -8.13 -4.56 -1.30
C PRO A 118 -8.22 -6.08 -1.33
N ALA A 119 -8.70 -6.64 -2.44
CA ALA A 119 -8.82 -8.09 -2.66
C ALA A 119 -7.45 -8.77 -2.80
#